data_AF-A0A2D5EQ30-F1
#
_entry.id   AF-A0A2D5EQ30-F1
#
_cell.length_a   1.000
_cell.length_b   1.000
_cell.length_c   1.000
_cell.angle_alpha   90.00
_cell.angle_beta   90.00
_cell.angle_gamma   90.00
#
_symmetry.space_group_name_H-M   'P 1'
#
loop_
_entity.id
_entity.type
_entity.pdbx_description
1 polymer ?
#
loop_
_entity_poly.entity_id
_entity_poly.type
_entity_poly.pdbx_seq_one_letter_code
_entity_poly.pdbx_strand_id
1 'polypeptide(L)'
;MTRSFFLSLARTAIAAALLVGALLPSGCTTTSSPTLPIPPPEALSSAPDAEGFVTIEGDGAIEGAQVLAYNEQLELGVIGVADDMGRFTLRLRAEVGHTILVWQRLGTESGQLRTLIVPRE
;
A
#
# COMPACT_ATOMS: atom_id res chain seq x y z
N MET A 1 -4.69 41.82 -70.73
CA MET A 1 -3.38 42.46 -70.44
C MET A 1 -3.66 43.71 -69.62
N THR A 2 -3.57 43.61 -68.30
CA THR A 2 -3.95 44.69 -67.37
C THR A 2 -2.79 44.98 -66.41
N ARG A 3 -2.51 46.27 -66.25
CA ARG A 3 -1.27 46.89 -65.77
C ARG A 3 -1.03 46.71 -64.27
N SER A 4 0.25 46.60 -63.93
CA SER A 4 0.81 46.72 -62.59
C SER A 4 1.01 48.18 -62.16
N PHE A 5 1.29 48.32 -60.84
CA PHE A 5 1.85 49.45 -60.09
C PHE A 5 0.87 50.41 -59.41
N PHE A 6 0.85 50.36 -58.07
CA PHE A 6 1.32 51.47 -57.23
C PHE A 6 1.68 50.92 -55.83
N LEU A 7 2.96 51.01 -55.46
CA LEU A 7 3.40 50.97 -54.05
C LEU A 7 3.00 52.31 -53.42
N SER A 8 2.54 52.31 -52.16
CA SER A 8 2.80 53.44 -51.28
C SER A 8 3.02 53.00 -49.83
N LEU A 9 3.99 53.69 -49.25
CA LEU A 9 4.77 53.43 -48.07
C LEU A 9 4.02 53.91 -46.80
N ALA A 10 4.03 53.06 -45.77
CA ALA A 10 4.31 53.37 -44.37
C ALA A 10 3.45 54.35 -43.52
N ARG A 11 3.38 53.95 -42.23
CA ARG A 11 3.02 54.70 -41.01
C ARG A 11 1.50 54.90 -40.85
N THR A 12 0.86 54.50 -39.75
CA THR A 12 1.05 55.06 -38.40
C THR A 12 0.26 54.26 -37.35
N ALA A 13 0.92 53.96 -36.23
CA ALA A 13 0.48 53.80 -34.83
C ALA A 13 -0.83 53.07 -34.42
N ILE A 14 -0.64 52.01 -33.63
CA ILE A 14 -1.16 51.77 -32.26
C ILE A 14 -2.65 52.07 -32.01
N ALA A 15 -3.45 51.01 -31.82
CA ALA A 15 -4.39 50.91 -30.69
C ALA A 15 -5.04 49.51 -30.59
N ALA A 16 -5.01 48.94 -29.37
CA ALA A 16 -6.03 48.10 -28.74
C ALA A 16 -6.40 46.73 -29.38
N ALA A 17 -6.62 45.63 -28.68
CA ALA A 17 -6.52 45.25 -27.27
C ALA A 17 -6.78 43.72 -27.20
N LEU A 18 -6.27 43.08 -26.13
CA LEU A 18 -6.89 41.98 -25.38
C LEU A 18 -7.44 40.74 -26.13
N LEU A 19 -6.73 39.61 -26.00
CA LEU A 19 -7.27 38.24 -25.85
C LEU A 19 -6.09 37.36 -25.42
N VAL A 20 -5.76 37.26 -24.13
CA VAL A 20 -6.37 36.32 -23.15
C VAL A 20 -6.43 34.89 -23.70
N GLY A 21 -5.51 34.05 -23.21
CA GLY A 21 -5.47 32.63 -23.54
C GLY A 21 -4.26 31.95 -22.90
N ALA A 22 -4.12 32.12 -21.58
CA ALA A 22 -3.09 31.46 -20.78
C ALA A 22 -3.21 29.94 -20.96
N LEU A 23 -2.17 29.33 -21.55
CA LEU A 23 -1.92 27.90 -21.49
C LEU A 23 -1.57 27.54 -20.03
N LEU A 24 -2.58 27.26 -19.22
CA LEU A 24 -2.41 26.67 -17.90
C LEU A 24 -2.01 25.20 -18.10
N PRO A 25 -0.82 24.75 -17.65
CA PRO A 25 -0.60 23.33 -17.51
C PRO A 25 -1.60 22.81 -16.47
N SER A 26 -2.40 21.82 -16.87
CA SER A 26 -3.28 21.06 -16.00
C SER A 26 -2.47 20.41 -14.88
N GLY A 27 -2.24 21.15 -13.81
CA GLY A 27 -1.75 20.64 -12.56
C GLY A 27 -2.83 19.78 -11.93
N CYS A 28 -2.96 18.54 -12.38
CA CYS A 28 -3.58 17.49 -11.58
C CYS A 28 -2.67 17.27 -10.37
N THR A 29 -2.82 18.10 -9.34
CA THR A 29 -2.34 17.76 -8.00
C THR A 29 -3.22 16.62 -7.52
N THR A 30 -2.83 15.38 -7.86
CA THR A 30 -3.32 14.18 -7.18
C THR A 30 -3.04 14.39 -5.70
N THR A 31 -4.07 14.85 -4.99
CA THR A 31 -4.09 14.97 -3.54
C THR A 31 -4.33 13.57 -3.01
N SER A 32 -3.33 12.71 -3.14
CA SER A 32 -3.21 11.51 -2.33
C SER A 32 -3.04 11.98 -0.90
N SER A 33 -4.13 12.04 -0.13
CA SER A 33 -4.05 12.15 1.32
C SER A 33 -3.14 11.01 1.80
N PRO A 34 -2.16 11.27 2.67
CA PRO A 34 -1.33 10.20 3.21
C PRO A 34 -2.25 9.18 3.88
N THR A 35 -2.25 7.94 3.38
CA THR A 35 -2.87 6.83 4.10
C THR A 35 -1.96 6.52 5.29
N LEU A 36 -2.52 6.56 6.49
CA LEU A 36 -1.79 6.11 7.67
C LEU A 36 -1.47 4.62 7.47
N PRO A 37 -0.22 4.17 7.71
CA PRO A 37 0.11 2.76 7.54
C PRO A 37 -0.79 1.90 8.43
N ILE A 38 -1.26 0.78 7.87
CA ILE A 38 -2.06 -0.19 8.63
C ILE A 38 -1.17 -0.77 9.74
N PRO A 39 -1.57 -0.68 11.02
CA PRO A 39 -0.79 -1.23 12.13
C PRO A 39 -0.68 -2.75 12.01
N PRO A 40 0.37 -3.35 12.60
CA PRO A 40 0.43 -4.80 12.67
C PRO A 40 -0.67 -5.33 13.59
N PRO A 41 -1.20 -6.54 13.36
CA PRO A 41 -2.08 -7.18 14.32
C PRO A 41 -1.31 -7.54 15.60
N GLU A 42 -2.02 -7.66 16.71
CA GLU A 42 -1.47 -8.31 17.90
C GLU A 42 -1.43 -9.81 17.65
N ALA A 43 -0.34 -10.46 18.04
CA ALA A 43 -0.16 -11.89 17.81
C ALA A 43 0.79 -12.49 18.85
N LEU A 44 0.53 -13.75 19.18
CA LEU A 44 1.36 -14.63 20.00
C LEU A 44 1.52 -15.97 19.30
N SER A 45 2.67 -16.60 19.51
CA SER A 45 2.97 -17.96 19.05
C SER A 45 2.95 -18.93 20.22
N SER A 46 2.36 -20.12 20.00
CA SER A 46 2.56 -21.26 20.90
C SER A 46 3.98 -21.84 20.74
N ALA A 47 4.37 -22.69 21.69
CA ALA A 47 5.45 -23.64 21.45
C ALA A 47 5.07 -24.65 20.36
N PRO A 48 6.04 -25.30 19.68
CA PRO A 48 5.74 -26.35 18.71
C PRO A 48 5.11 -27.57 19.37
N ASP A 49 4.05 -28.09 18.75
CA ASP A 49 3.43 -29.35 19.15
C ASP A 49 4.30 -30.56 18.77
N ALA A 50 3.84 -31.77 19.12
CA ALA A 50 4.54 -33.02 18.83
C ALA A 50 4.75 -33.30 17.32
N GLU A 51 4.01 -32.62 16.45
CA GLU A 51 4.11 -32.74 14.99
C GLU A 51 5.02 -31.64 14.38
N GLY A 52 5.53 -30.72 15.22
CA GLY A 52 6.37 -29.59 14.82
C GLY A 52 5.59 -28.40 14.27
N PHE A 53 4.32 -28.24 14.65
CA PHE A 53 3.51 -27.08 14.29
C PHE A 53 3.31 -26.13 15.47
N VAL A 54 3.32 -24.84 15.19
CA VAL A 54 2.93 -23.78 16.12
C VAL A 54 1.57 -23.24 15.73
N THR A 55 0.84 -22.75 16.73
CA THR A 55 -0.38 -21.97 16.52
C THR A 55 -0.04 -20.50 16.74
N ILE A 56 -0.39 -19.66 15.78
CA ILE A 56 -0.34 -18.20 15.89
C ILE A 56 -1.76 -17.72 16.13
N GLU A 57 -2.00 -17.14 17.30
CA GLU A 57 -3.28 -16.56 17.69
C GLU A 57 -3.12 -15.07 17.89
N GLY A 58 -4.14 -14.32 17.51
CA GLY A 58 -4.10 -12.87 17.62
C GLY A 58 -5.44 -12.20 17.42
N ASP A 59 -5.41 -10.90 17.61
CA ASP A 59 -6.54 -9.98 17.49
C ASP A 59 -6.09 -8.62 16.93
N GLY A 60 -7.02 -7.68 16.82
CA GLY A 60 -6.73 -6.34 16.32
C GLY A 60 -6.38 -6.28 14.83
N ALA A 61 -6.62 -7.37 14.09
CA ALA A 61 -6.63 -7.32 12.63
C ALA A 61 -7.92 -6.62 12.14
N ILE A 62 -7.86 -6.04 10.95
CA ILE A 62 -9.05 -5.48 10.31
C ILE A 62 -9.97 -6.63 9.90
N GLU A 63 -11.26 -6.53 10.18
CA GLU A 63 -12.28 -7.50 9.77
C GLU A 63 -12.12 -7.87 8.28
N GLY A 64 -12.10 -9.18 8.00
CA GLY A 64 -11.99 -9.70 6.64
C GLY A 64 -10.63 -9.49 5.98
N ALA A 65 -9.64 -8.89 6.66
CA ALA A 65 -8.28 -8.80 6.16
C ALA A 65 -7.64 -10.20 6.12
N GLN A 66 -6.78 -10.39 5.12
CA GLN A 66 -5.90 -11.56 5.09
C GLN A 66 -4.83 -11.37 6.15
N VAL A 67 -4.65 -12.35 7.03
CA VAL A 67 -3.57 -12.40 7.99
C VAL A 67 -2.56 -13.45 7.54
N LEU A 68 -1.30 -13.06 7.46
CA LEU A 68 -0.21 -13.87 6.95
C LEU A 68 0.76 -14.15 8.10
N ALA A 69 1.19 -15.40 8.22
CA ALA A 69 2.28 -15.80 9.10
C ALA A 69 3.34 -16.52 8.27
N TYR A 70 4.59 -16.07 8.39
CA TYR A 70 5.73 -16.58 7.61
C TYR A 70 6.89 -16.94 8.52
N ASN A 71 7.35 -18.19 8.42
CA ASN A 71 8.55 -18.66 9.10
C ASN A 71 9.77 -18.39 8.22
N GLU A 72 10.65 -17.49 8.65
CA GLU A 72 11.80 -17.07 7.85
C GLU A 72 12.82 -18.19 7.66
N GLN A 73 13.02 -19.05 8.65
CA GLN A 73 14.03 -20.10 8.60
C GLN A 73 13.62 -21.27 7.70
N LEU A 74 12.32 -21.56 7.63
CA LEU A 74 11.78 -22.64 6.78
C LEU A 74 11.29 -22.15 5.42
N GLU A 75 11.17 -20.83 5.24
CA GLU A 75 10.57 -20.19 4.07
C GLU A 75 9.13 -20.68 3.79
N LEU A 76 8.39 -20.96 4.86
CA LEU A 76 7.01 -21.45 4.78
C LEU A 76 6.04 -20.40 5.33
N GLY A 77 4.93 -20.19 4.62
CA GLY A 77 3.90 -19.24 5.01
C GLY A 77 2.50 -19.83 4.97
N VAL A 78 1.64 -19.30 5.81
CA VAL A 78 0.20 -19.60 5.84
C VAL A 78 -0.59 -18.30 5.84
N ILE A 79 -1.79 -18.36 5.26
CA ILE A 79 -2.70 -17.22 5.16
C ILE A 79 -4.05 -17.65 5.73
N GLY A 80 -4.61 -16.82 6.60
CA GLY A 80 -5.99 -16.93 7.06
C GLY A 80 -6.71 -15.59 6.89
N VAL A 81 -7.93 -15.53 7.40
CA VAL A 81 -8.78 -14.33 7.34
C VAL A 81 -9.22 -13.99 8.76
N ALA A 82 -9.17 -12.71 9.10
CA ALA A 82 -9.65 -12.23 10.39
C ALA A 82 -11.19 -12.28 10.45
N ASP A 83 -11.73 -12.68 11.59
CA ASP A 83 -13.18 -12.68 11.84
C ASP A 83 -13.75 -11.26 12.01
N ASP A 84 -15.05 -11.18 12.30
CA ASP A 84 -15.80 -9.94 12.53
C ASP A 84 -15.31 -9.14 13.75
N MET A 85 -14.53 -9.76 14.63
CA MET A 85 -13.87 -9.12 15.77
C MET A 85 -12.37 -8.91 15.55
N GLY A 86 -11.86 -9.16 14.34
CA GLY A 86 -10.45 -9.00 14.01
C GLY A 86 -9.55 -10.09 14.59
N ARG A 87 -10.11 -11.23 15.02
CA ARG A 87 -9.37 -12.36 15.58
C ARG A 87 -8.98 -13.34 14.49
N PHE A 88 -7.88 -14.05 14.71
CA PHE A 88 -7.39 -15.06 13.78
C PHE A 88 -6.61 -16.16 14.51
N THR A 89 -6.58 -17.33 13.88
CA THR A 89 -5.79 -18.49 14.31
C THR A 89 -5.15 -19.12 13.09
N LEU A 90 -3.83 -19.24 13.07
CA LEU A 90 -3.04 -19.81 11.98
C LEU A 90 -2.19 -20.96 12.51
N ARG A 91 -2.02 -22.03 11.72
CA ARG A 91 -1.15 -23.15 12.06
C ARG A 91 -0.03 -23.28 11.04
N LEU A 92 1.21 -23.33 11.52
CA LEU A 92 2.42 -23.18 10.71
C LEU A 92 3.52 -24.11 11.24
N ARG A 93 4.32 -24.71 10.36
CA ARG A 93 5.48 -25.50 10.78
C ARG A 93 6.57 -24.59 11.33
N ALA A 94 7.09 -24.87 12.52
CA ALA A 94 8.19 -24.11 13.11
C ALA A 94 8.89 -24.87 14.25
N GLU A 95 10.11 -24.47 14.57
CA GLU A 95 10.85 -24.96 15.73
C GLU A 95 11.09 -23.82 16.73
N VAL A 96 11.44 -24.18 17.97
CA VAL A 96 11.78 -23.22 19.03
C VAL A 96 12.87 -22.25 18.55
N GLY A 97 12.65 -20.96 18.80
CA GLY A 97 13.59 -19.91 18.43
C GLY A 97 13.50 -19.45 16.98
N HIS A 98 12.65 -20.07 16.14
CA HIS A 98 12.38 -19.56 14.81
C HIS A 98 11.70 -18.19 14.86
N THR A 99 11.94 -17.38 13.83
CA THR A 99 11.34 -16.07 13.62
C THR A 99 10.10 -16.21 12.76
N ILE A 100 8.95 -15.78 13.30
CA ILE A 100 7.70 -15.72 12.56
C ILE A 100 7.35 -14.26 12.30
N LEU A 101 7.18 -13.90 11.03
CA LEU A 101 6.65 -12.60 10.62
C LEU A 101 5.14 -12.71 10.48
N VAL A 102 4.41 -11.80 11.12
CA VAL A 102 2.95 -11.73 11.08
C VAL A 102 2.51 -10.36 10.57
N TRP A 103 1.66 -10.31 9.57
CA TRP A 103 1.11 -9.05 9.06
C TRP A 103 -0.27 -9.27 8.46
N GLN A 104 -0.95 -8.17 8.18
CA GLN A 104 -2.27 -8.17 7.56
C GLN A 104 -2.27 -7.46 6.22
N ARG A 105 -3.22 -7.82 5.36
CA ARG A 105 -3.46 -7.21 4.07
C ARG A 105 -4.95 -7.00 3.84
N LEU A 106 -5.32 -5.79 3.43
CA LEU A 106 -6.68 -5.42 3.04
C LEU A 106 -6.65 -4.89 1.59
N GLY A 107 -7.26 -5.65 0.67
CA GLY A 107 -7.22 -5.32 -0.76
C GLY A 107 -5.79 -5.29 -1.31
N THR A 108 -5.30 -4.10 -1.69
CA THR A 108 -3.93 -3.91 -2.18
C THR A 108 -2.98 -3.32 -1.14
N GLU A 109 -3.48 -2.97 0.04
CA GLU A 109 -2.68 -2.39 1.12
C GLU A 109 -2.18 -3.48 2.07
N SER A 110 -0.89 -3.46 2.35
CA SER A 110 -0.26 -4.32 3.35
C SER A 110 0.05 -3.50 4.60
N GLY A 111 -0.24 -4.08 5.76
CA GLY A 111 0.15 -3.51 7.04
C GLY A 111 1.60 -3.76 7.39
N GLN A 112 2.00 -3.16 8.51
CA GLN A 112 3.31 -3.37 9.10
C GLN A 112 3.50 -4.81 9.55
N LEU A 113 4.75 -5.25 9.60
CA LEU A 113 5.15 -6.56 10.07
C LEU A 113 5.33 -6.55 11.59
N ARG A 114 4.85 -7.61 12.24
CA ARG A 114 5.19 -7.99 13.60
C ARG A 114 6.12 -9.19 13.57
N THR A 115 7.17 -9.14 14.39
CA THR A 115 8.09 -10.25 14.56
C THR A 115 7.78 -10.98 15.85
N LEU A 116 7.64 -12.30 15.75
CA LEU A 116 7.50 -13.21 16.89
C LEU A 116 8.68 -14.17 16.91
N ILE A 117 9.06 -14.61 18.11
CA ILE A 117 9.99 -15.71 18.31
C ILE A 117 9.21 -16.88 18.87
N VAL A 118 9.35 -18.07 18.27
CA VAL A 118 8.70 -19.28 18.77
C VAL A 118 9.26 -19.61 20.16
N PRO A 119 8.42 -19.66 21.21
CA PRO A 119 8.87 -19.87 22.57
C PRO A 119 9.25 -21.34 22.84
N ARG A 120 9.92 -21.55 23.97
CA ARG A 120 9.99 -22.85 24.64
C ARG A 120 8.72 -23.03 25.49
N GLU A 121 8.32 -24.27 25.76
CA GLU A 121 7.26 -24.55 26.74
C GLU A 121 7.59 -24.01 28.15
#